data_AF-A0A6I0E7G6-F1
#
_entry.id   AF-A0A6I0E7G6-F1
#
_cell.length_a   1.000
_cell.length_b   1.000
_cell.length_c   1.000
_cell.angle_alpha   90.00
_cell.angle_beta   90.00
_cell.angle_gamma   90.00
#
_symmetry.space_group_name_H-M   'P 1'
#
loop_
_entity.id
_entity.type
_entity.pdbx_description
1 polymer ?
#
loop_
_entity_poly.entity_id
_entity_poly.type
_entity_poly.pdbx_seq_one_letter_code
_entity_poly.pdbx_strand_id
1 'polypeptide(L)'
;MKKFLSLFVATLCIVGLSYSQDKEIAKSGKKPKWINGIEKDYIIVSGSGPDEQTAQQSALSMIKERIVTSVAENVKSTSEIRKEEANYNNNVNVFLEKFASSTTTQSGKVPFLQGISLSKVEAFYWEKLQRKDKSVYVNYHLKYPFPEFELKKLVSDFKMRDNELTRQMEDLIAQAETVESVEQIEKNIAELKTLTEYFMDGRVDQCNLGITRYRSLLKSIELVELESNLGELKYYLRLG
;
A
#
# COMPACT_ATOMS: atom_id res chain seq x y z
N MET A 1 -24.92 30.70 -51.90
CA MET A 1 -23.59 30.91 -51.27
C MET A 1 -23.60 31.71 -49.96
N LYS A 2 -24.71 32.29 -49.47
CA LYS A 2 -24.75 33.01 -48.18
C LYS A 2 -25.07 32.13 -46.95
N LYS A 3 -25.70 30.96 -47.14
CA LYS A 3 -26.06 30.04 -46.05
C LYS A 3 -24.91 29.16 -45.53
N PHE A 4 -23.90 28.89 -46.37
CA PHE A 4 -22.72 28.10 -45.98
C PHE A 4 -21.67 28.93 -45.23
N LEU A 5 -21.61 30.25 -45.47
CA LEU A 5 -20.71 31.15 -44.73
C LEU A 5 -21.16 31.34 -43.27
N SER A 6 -22.49 31.35 -43.03
CA SER A 6 -23.04 31.53 -41.68
C SER A 6 -22.87 30.28 -40.80
N LEU A 7 -22.74 29.10 -41.40
CA LEU A 7 -22.52 27.85 -40.66
C LEU A 7 -21.07 27.70 -40.20
N PHE A 8 -20.11 28.16 -41.01
CA PHE A 8 -18.67 28.10 -40.68
C PHE A 8 -18.27 29.09 -39.57
N VAL A 9 -18.95 30.23 -39.47
CA VAL A 9 -18.74 31.23 -38.40
C VAL A 9 -19.35 30.76 -37.07
N ALA A 10 -20.44 30.00 -37.09
CA ALA A 10 -21.06 29.46 -35.88
C ALA A 10 -20.25 28.32 -35.25
N THR A 11 -19.54 27.51 -36.05
CA THR A 11 -18.71 26.41 -35.53
C THR A 11 -17.36 26.88 -34.98
N LEU A 12 -16.86 28.05 -35.39
CA LEU A 12 -15.62 28.62 -34.86
C LEU A 12 -15.78 29.26 -33.47
N CYS A 13 -17.00 29.65 -33.09
CA CYS A 13 -17.29 30.28 -31.79
C CYS A 13 -17.44 29.29 -30.62
N ILE A 14 -17.54 27.98 -30.86
CA ILE A 14 -17.73 26.98 -29.80
C ILE A 14 -16.39 26.43 -29.28
N VAL A 15 -15.29 26.65 -30.00
CA VAL A 15 -13.94 26.22 -29.56
C VAL A 15 -13.31 27.21 -28.57
N GLY A 16 -13.99 28.33 -28.30
CA GLY A 16 -13.69 29.23 -27.19
C GLY A 16 -14.18 28.70 -25.84
N LEU A 17 -14.08 27.39 -25.58
CA LEU A 17 -14.10 26.90 -24.21
C LEU A 17 -12.88 27.49 -23.54
N SER A 18 -13.13 28.60 -22.85
CA SER A 18 -12.14 29.31 -22.05
C SER A 18 -11.49 28.28 -21.12
N TYR A 19 -10.24 27.90 -21.41
CA TYR A 19 -9.30 27.50 -20.37
C TYR A 19 -9.12 28.73 -19.50
N SER A 20 -10.09 28.96 -18.62
CA SER A 20 -10.04 30.01 -17.64
C SER A 20 -8.95 29.62 -16.66
N GLN A 21 -7.85 30.35 -16.71
CA GLN A 21 -6.83 30.23 -15.69
C GLN A 21 -7.43 30.73 -14.37
N ASP A 22 -7.34 29.91 -13.32
CA ASP A 22 -7.74 30.32 -11.99
C ASP A 22 -6.94 31.54 -11.56
N LYS A 23 -7.58 32.44 -10.82
CA LYS A 23 -6.93 33.68 -10.39
C LYS A 23 -5.94 33.37 -9.27
N GLU A 24 -4.66 33.65 -9.50
CA GLU A 24 -3.63 33.55 -8.46
C GLU A 24 -3.83 34.66 -7.41
N ILE A 25 -4.08 34.26 -6.16
CA ILE A 25 -4.25 35.15 -5.01
C ILE A 25 -2.90 35.39 -4.33
N ALA A 26 -2.13 34.32 -4.13
CA ALA A 26 -0.85 34.37 -3.42
C ALA A 26 0.06 33.23 -3.85
N LYS A 27 1.37 33.37 -3.62
CA LYS A 27 2.36 32.34 -3.89
C LYS A 27 3.56 32.46 -2.95
N SER A 28 4.25 31.34 -2.80
CA SER A 28 5.48 31.24 -2.00
C SER A 28 6.71 31.98 -2.58
N GLY A 29 6.74 32.25 -3.89
CA GLY A 29 7.91 32.88 -4.53
C GLY A 29 7.86 32.86 -6.05
N LYS A 30 9.03 32.95 -6.72
CA LYS A 30 9.11 32.83 -8.18
C LYS A 30 8.82 31.38 -8.59
N LYS A 31 7.84 31.17 -9.48
CA LYS A 31 7.45 29.84 -9.99
C LYS A 31 8.69 29.10 -10.54
N PRO A 32 9.10 27.99 -9.90
CA PRO A 32 10.23 27.20 -10.38
C PRO A 32 9.93 26.49 -11.71
N LYS A 33 10.97 26.26 -12.52
CA LYS A 33 10.87 25.59 -13.82
C LYS A 33 10.55 24.09 -13.71
N TRP A 34 10.86 23.47 -12.57
CA TRP A 34 10.62 22.06 -12.32
C TRP A 34 9.13 21.74 -12.12
N ILE A 35 8.28 22.74 -11.89
CA ILE A 35 6.83 22.54 -11.78
C ILE A 35 6.29 22.03 -13.12
N ASN A 36 5.61 20.88 -13.07
CA ASN A 36 5.11 20.13 -14.23
C ASN A 36 6.20 19.53 -15.14
N GLY A 37 7.47 19.57 -14.72
CA GLY A 37 8.57 18.89 -15.39
C GLY A 37 8.72 17.44 -14.95
N ILE A 38 9.51 16.68 -15.72
CA ILE A 38 10.03 15.38 -15.31
C ILE A 38 11.54 15.57 -15.15
N GLU A 39 12.04 15.37 -13.94
CA GLU A 39 13.47 15.37 -13.66
C GLU A 39 13.91 13.96 -13.25
N LYS A 40 15.04 13.51 -13.79
CA LYS A 40 15.64 12.23 -13.42
C LYS A 40 15.99 12.25 -11.94
N ASP A 41 15.75 11.14 -11.25
CA ASP A 41 16.01 10.96 -9.81
C ASP A 41 15.14 11.83 -8.88
N TYR A 42 14.04 12.39 -9.39
CA TYR A 42 13.08 13.16 -8.59
C TYR A 42 11.64 12.71 -8.82
N ILE A 43 10.87 12.75 -7.74
CA ILE A 43 9.41 12.69 -7.77
C ILE A 43 8.89 14.11 -7.61
N ILE A 44 8.16 14.57 -8.62
CA ILE A 44 7.48 15.87 -8.63
C ILE A 44 5.98 15.62 -8.61
N VAL A 45 5.30 16.17 -7.59
CA VAL A 45 3.85 16.04 -7.39
C VAL A 45 3.23 17.37 -6.99
N SER A 46 1.91 17.47 -7.14
CA SER A 46 1.12 18.65 -6.79
C SER A 46 -0.12 18.22 -6.02
N GLY A 47 -0.14 18.48 -4.71
CA GLY A 47 -1.31 18.29 -3.87
C GLY A 47 -2.19 19.52 -3.84
N SER A 48 -3.50 19.34 -3.69
CA SER A 48 -4.47 20.45 -3.61
C SER A 48 -5.29 20.35 -2.33
N GLY A 49 -5.61 21.49 -1.71
CA GLY A 49 -6.41 21.53 -0.49
C GLY A 49 -7.04 22.90 -0.22
N PRO A 50 -7.98 23.01 0.74
CA PRO A 50 -8.58 24.28 1.14
C PRO A 50 -7.57 25.24 1.78
N ASP A 51 -6.52 24.70 2.41
CA ASP A 51 -5.44 25.43 3.07
C ASP A 51 -4.06 24.81 2.75
N GLU A 52 -2.99 25.51 3.10
CA GLU A 52 -1.60 25.11 2.79
C GLU A 52 -1.23 23.78 3.46
N GLN A 53 -1.66 23.55 4.70
CA GLN A 53 -1.34 22.33 5.45
C GLN A 53 -2.01 21.11 4.82
N THR A 54 -3.30 21.21 4.47
CA THR A 54 -4.04 20.15 3.79
C THR A 54 -3.46 19.86 2.41
N ALA A 55 -3.11 20.90 1.65
CA ALA A 55 -2.48 20.74 0.34
C ALA A 55 -1.08 20.09 0.44
N GLN A 56 -0.30 20.46 1.44
CA GLN A 56 1.02 19.88 1.71
C GLN A 56 0.92 18.39 2.08
N GLN A 57 -0.02 18.02 2.96
CA GLN A 57 -0.27 16.62 3.32
C GLN A 57 -0.73 15.80 2.13
N SER A 58 -1.62 16.37 1.30
CA SER A 58 -2.07 15.75 0.05
C SER A 58 -0.88 15.50 -0.89
N ALA A 59 0.01 16.48 -1.06
CA ALA A 59 1.21 16.33 -1.88
C ALA A 59 2.14 15.24 -1.32
N LEU A 60 2.33 15.18 0.00
CA LEU A 60 3.13 14.14 0.64
C LEU A 60 2.52 12.74 0.44
N SER A 61 1.19 12.60 0.49
CA SER A 61 0.51 11.34 0.18
C SER A 61 0.82 10.88 -1.25
N MET A 62 0.74 11.79 -2.22
CA MET A 62 1.06 11.48 -3.62
C MET A 62 2.51 11.03 -3.81
N ILE A 63 3.48 11.60 -3.06
CA ILE A 63 4.87 11.10 -3.08
C ILE A 63 4.91 9.66 -2.60
N LYS A 64 4.28 9.37 -1.45
CA LYS A 64 4.24 8.01 -0.88
C LYS A 64 3.62 7.03 -1.87
N GLU A 65 2.49 7.38 -2.46
CA GLU A 65 1.81 6.58 -3.49
C GLU A 65 2.74 6.29 -4.67
N ARG A 66 3.42 7.30 -5.21
CA ARG A 66 4.32 7.13 -6.37
C ARG A 66 5.54 6.27 -6.06
N ILE A 67 6.11 6.39 -4.86
CA ILE A 67 7.20 5.51 -4.39
C ILE A 67 6.70 4.06 -4.31
N VAL A 68 5.52 3.86 -3.72
CA VAL A 68 4.91 2.54 -3.56
C VAL A 68 4.62 1.89 -4.91
N THR A 69 4.04 2.63 -5.85
CA THR A 69 3.83 2.16 -7.23
C THR A 69 5.15 1.76 -7.87
N SER A 70 6.19 2.58 -7.74
CA SER A 70 7.52 2.29 -8.30
C SER A 70 8.11 0.99 -7.73
N VAL A 71 7.99 0.78 -6.41
CA VAL A 71 8.43 -0.46 -5.75
C VAL A 71 7.62 -1.66 -6.24
N ALA A 72 6.29 -1.55 -6.30
CA ALA A 72 5.40 -2.62 -6.74
C ALA A 72 5.69 -3.05 -8.19
N GLU A 73 5.85 -2.10 -9.11
CA GLU A 73 6.19 -2.36 -10.51
C GLU A 73 7.55 -3.08 -10.65
N ASN A 74 8.55 -2.67 -9.88
CA ASN A 74 9.87 -3.28 -9.92
C ASN A 74 9.89 -4.70 -9.31
N VAL A 75 9.13 -4.93 -8.25
CA VAL A 75 8.93 -6.27 -7.69
C VAL A 75 8.23 -7.16 -8.71
N LYS A 76 7.12 -6.69 -9.30
CA LYS A 76 6.38 -7.41 -10.35
C LYS A 76 7.27 -7.79 -11.52
N SER A 77 7.98 -6.82 -12.11
CA SER A 77 8.87 -7.06 -13.24
C SER A 77 9.97 -8.07 -12.91
N THR A 78 10.50 -8.08 -11.67
CA THR A 78 11.48 -9.10 -11.26
C THR A 78 10.86 -10.48 -11.07
N SER A 79 9.61 -10.54 -10.60
CA SER A 79 8.89 -11.80 -10.31
C SER A 79 8.31 -12.47 -11.57
N GLU A 80 7.83 -11.69 -12.54
CA GLU A 80 7.31 -12.21 -13.83
C GLU A 80 8.39 -12.95 -14.64
N ILE A 81 9.67 -12.62 -14.46
CA ILE A 81 10.80 -13.36 -15.07
C ILE A 81 10.89 -14.81 -14.53
N ARG A 82 10.17 -15.18 -13.46
CA ARG A 82 10.34 -16.47 -12.76
C ARG A 82 9.16 -17.43 -12.71
N LYS A 83 7.92 -17.11 -13.14
CA LYS A 83 6.85 -18.10 -13.50
C LYS A 83 5.50 -17.43 -13.85
N GLU A 84 4.90 -17.96 -14.92
CA GLU A 84 3.51 -17.97 -15.44
C GLU A 84 2.55 -16.80 -15.17
N GLU A 85 2.11 -16.22 -16.29
CA GLU A 85 0.99 -15.29 -16.46
C GLU A 85 -0.35 -15.93 -16.06
N ALA A 86 -0.79 -15.75 -14.82
CA ALA A 86 -2.21 -15.81 -14.50
C ALA A 86 -2.54 -14.99 -13.24
N ASN A 87 -3.47 -14.03 -13.37
CA ASN A 87 -4.24 -13.40 -12.29
C ASN A 87 -3.57 -12.39 -11.34
N TYR A 88 -2.53 -11.63 -11.73
CA TYR A 88 -1.96 -10.59 -10.85
C TYR A 88 -2.43 -9.15 -11.10
N ASN A 89 -3.11 -8.83 -12.21
CA ASN A 89 -3.58 -7.45 -12.47
C ASN A 89 -4.67 -6.97 -11.49
N ASN A 90 -5.41 -7.88 -10.85
CA ASN A 90 -6.43 -7.51 -9.86
C ASN A 90 -5.82 -7.20 -8.47
N ASN A 91 -4.62 -7.72 -8.17
CA ASN A 91 -3.98 -7.57 -6.86
C ASN A 91 -3.28 -6.21 -6.68
N VAL A 92 -2.83 -5.56 -7.77
CA VAL A 92 -2.15 -4.25 -7.66
C VAL A 92 -3.15 -3.16 -7.27
N ASN A 93 -4.35 -3.14 -7.84
CA ASN A 93 -5.38 -2.17 -7.45
C ASN A 93 -5.91 -2.44 -6.04
N VAL A 94 -6.07 -3.71 -5.64
CA VAL A 94 -6.45 -4.07 -4.25
C VAL A 94 -5.33 -3.73 -3.26
N PHE A 95 -4.07 -3.94 -3.64
CA PHE A 95 -2.92 -3.47 -2.86
C PHE A 95 -2.96 -1.95 -2.74
N LEU A 96 -3.11 -1.20 -3.84
CA LEU A 96 -3.21 0.27 -3.82
C LEU A 96 -4.39 0.79 -3.00
N GLU A 97 -5.57 0.17 -3.10
CA GLU A 97 -6.78 0.56 -2.36
C GLU A 97 -6.65 0.25 -0.87
N LYS A 98 -6.21 -0.96 -0.49
CA LYS A 98 -5.95 -1.27 0.92
C LYS A 98 -4.76 -0.48 1.47
N PHE A 99 -3.74 -0.22 0.67
CA PHE A 99 -2.55 0.54 1.05
C PHE A 99 -2.84 2.03 1.22
N ALA A 100 -3.64 2.63 0.33
CA ALA A 100 -4.17 3.98 0.50
C ALA A 100 -5.04 4.05 1.76
N SER A 101 -5.88 3.03 2.00
CA SER A 101 -6.71 2.94 3.22
C SER A 101 -5.88 2.73 4.50
N SER A 102 -4.74 2.03 4.45
CA SER A 102 -3.87 1.77 5.60
C SER A 102 -2.85 2.88 5.83
N THR A 103 -2.49 3.67 4.79
CA THR A 103 -1.53 4.77 4.89
C THR A 103 -2.07 5.91 5.78
N THR A 104 -3.38 6.13 5.77
CA THR A 104 -4.07 7.15 6.60
C THR A 104 -4.26 6.74 8.06
N THR A 105 -4.32 5.45 8.39
CA THR A 105 -4.68 4.98 9.74
C THR A 105 -3.61 4.12 10.42
N GLN A 106 -2.70 3.50 9.66
CA GLN A 106 -1.75 2.50 10.16
C GLN A 106 -0.39 2.59 9.45
N SER A 107 0.20 3.80 9.40
CA SER A 107 1.60 4.01 8.96
C SER A 107 2.64 3.12 9.70
N GLY A 108 2.26 2.44 10.79
CA GLY A 108 3.08 1.47 11.52
C GLY A 108 3.25 0.10 10.85
N LYS A 109 2.41 -0.29 9.87
CA LYS A 109 2.46 -1.65 9.27
C LYS A 109 3.38 -1.80 8.06
N VAL A 110 3.95 -0.70 7.56
CA VAL A 110 4.83 -0.71 6.37
C VAL A 110 6.18 -0.07 6.71
N PRO A 111 7.13 -0.83 7.29
CA PRO A 111 8.39 -0.29 7.80
C PRO A 111 9.21 0.52 6.79
N PHE A 112 9.16 0.16 5.50
CA PHE A 112 9.95 0.81 4.45
C PHE A 112 9.46 2.20 4.04
N LEU A 113 8.23 2.60 4.41
CA LEU A 113 7.73 3.96 4.17
C LEU A 113 8.02 4.95 5.30
N GLN A 114 8.51 4.49 6.45
CA GLN A 114 8.77 5.35 7.62
C GLN A 114 9.84 6.41 7.33
N GLY A 115 10.63 6.23 6.27
CA GLY A 115 11.62 7.19 5.81
C GLY A 115 11.08 8.32 4.92
N ILE A 116 9.81 8.34 4.53
CA ILE A 116 9.25 9.37 3.65
C ILE A 116 8.64 10.50 4.48
N SER A 117 9.33 11.63 4.49
CA SER A 117 8.99 12.81 5.29
C SER A 117 9.23 14.10 4.53
N LEU A 118 8.60 15.19 5.00
CA LEU A 118 8.84 16.53 4.48
C LEU A 118 10.29 16.99 4.66
N SER A 119 11.02 16.45 5.64
CA SER A 119 12.43 16.80 5.87
C SER A 119 13.39 16.35 4.77
N LYS A 120 12.97 15.42 3.91
CA LYS A 120 13.75 14.96 2.75
C LYS A 120 13.38 15.68 1.45
N VAL A 121 12.41 16.60 1.48
CA VAL A 121 12.03 17.40 0.32
C VAL A 121 13.16 18.36 -0.02
N GLU A 122 13.58 18.38 -1.29
CA GLU A 122 14.64 19.28 -1.74
C GLU A 122 14.09 20.69 -2.00
N ALA A 123 12.93 20.78 -2.64
CA ALA A 123 12.29 22.05 -2.94
C ALA A 123 10.78 21.94 -2.88
N PHE A 124 10.13 23.04 -2.54
CA PHE A 124 8.68 23.16 -2.55
C PHE A 124 8.26 24.48 -3.19
N TYR A 125 7.02 24.54 -3.66
CA TYR A 125 6.38 25.77 -4.12
C TYR A 125 4.88 25.65 -3.92
N TRP A 126 4.24 26.68 -3.40
CA TRP A 126 2.78 26.74 -3.34
C TRP A 126 2.22 27.97 -4.04
N GLU A 127 1.01 27.81 -4.57
CA GLU A 127 0.17 28.85 -5.15
C GLU A 127 -1.26 28.73 -4.60
N LYS A 128 -1.82 29.85 -4.17
CA LYS A 128 -3.20 29.98 -3.70
C LYS A 128 -4.03 30.53 -4.84
N LEU A 129 -5.03 29.78 -5.27
CA LEU A 129 -5.83 30.02 -6.46
C LEU A 129 -7.29 30.25 -6.09
N GLN A 130 -7.94 31.13 -6.83
CA GLN A 130 -9.38 31.38 -6.74
C GLN A 130 -10.05 30.93 -8.03
N ARG A 131 -11.04 30.05 -7.90
CA ARG A 131 -11.91 29.66 -9.00
C ARG A 131 -12.97 30.73 -9.27
N LYS A 132 -13.68 30.60 -10.39
CA LYS A 132 -14.78 31.51 -10.78
C LYS A 132 -15.93 31.56 -9.78
N ASP A 133 -16.20 30.46 -9.07
CA ASP A 133 -17.20 30.36 -8.01
C ASP A 133 -16.77 31.03 -6.70
N LYS A 134 -15.63 31.75 -6.72
CA LYS A 134 -14.96 32.37 -5.58
C LYS A 134 -14.39 31.36 -4.56
N SER A 135 -14.48 30.05 -4.81
CA SER A 135 -13.81 29.05 -3.98
C SER A 135 -12.30 29.23 -4.07
N VAL A 136 -11.65 29.08 -2.93
CA VAL A 136 -10.21 29.27 -2.79
C VAL A 136 -9.59 27.93 -2.43
N TYR A 137 -8.49 27.60 -3.09
CA TYR A 137 -7.72 26.40 -2.81
C TYR A 137 -6.23 26.69 -2.96
N VAL A 138 -5.41 25.84 -2.36
CA VAL A 138 -3.95 25.91 -2.41
C VAL A 138 -3.45 24.70 -3.18
N ASN A 139 -2.56 24.95 -4.14
CA ASN A 139 -1.73 23.92 -4.76
C ASN A 139 -0.36 23.94 -4.09
N TYR A 140 0.09 22.77 -3.65
CA TYR A 140 1.38 22.57 -3.02
C TYR A 140 2.20 21.59 -3.84
N HIS A 141 3.29 22.08 -4.41
CA HIS A 141 4.20 21.32 -5.24
C HIS A 141 5.41 20.91 -4.42
N LEU A 142 5.79 19.64 -4.54
CA LEU A 142 6.96 19.07 -3.87
C LEU A 142 7.91 18.49 -4.91
N LYS A 143 9.21 18.77 -4.73
CA LYS A 143 10.31 18.13 -5.43
C LYS A 143 11.05 17.24 -4.45
N TYR A 144 10.89 15.93 -4.60
CA TYR A 144 11.42 14.94 -3.69
C TYR A 144 12.53 14.10 -4.35
N PRO A 145 13.73 14.03 -3.76
CA PRO A 145 14.82 13.21 -4.30
C PRO A 145 14.47 11.73 -4.16
N PHE A 146 14.42 11.02 -5.28
CA PHE A 146 14.15 9.59 -5.35
C PHE A 146 15.01 8.93 -6.45
N PRO A 147 16.32 8.80 -6.20
CA PRO A 147 17.25 8.18 -7.14
C PRO A 147 17.03 6.67 -7.25
N GLU A 148 17.49 6.08 -8.35
CA GLU A 148 17.34 4.64 -8.63
C GLU A 148 17.91 3.74 -7.51
N PHE A 149 18.96 4.17 -6.81
CA PHE A 149 19.52 3.40 -5.70
C PHE A 149 18.56 3.31 -4.50
N GLU A 150 17.82 4.37 -4.20
CA GLU A 150 16.81 4.37 -3.12
C GLU A 150 15.68 3.42 -3.49
N LEU A 151 15.23 3.45 -4.75
CA LEU A 151 14.26 2.48 -5.26
C LEU A 151 14.75 1.04 -5.11
N LYS A 152 15.97 0.73 -5.55
CA LYS A 152 16.57 -0.61 -5.41
C LYS A 152 16.68 -1.05 -3.96
N LYS A 153 17.06 -0.14 -3.07
CA LYS A 153 17.12 -0.39 -1.63
C LYS A 153 15.74 -0.75 -1.08
N LEU A 154 14.71 0.06 -1.36
CA LEU A 154 13.34 -0.21 -0.93
C LEU A 154 12.81 -1.54 -1.47
N VAL A 155 13.08 -1.86 -2.74
CA VAL A 155 12.71 -3.15 -3.35
C VAL A 155 13.44 -4.32 -2.66
N SER A 156 14.72 -4.16 -2.34
CA SER A 156 15.50 -5.17 -1.62
C SER A 156 14.97 -5.40 -0.20
N ASP A 157 14.73 -4.32 0.55
CA ASP A 157 14.17 -4.37 1.90
C ASP A 157 12.79 -5.03 1.90
N PHE A 158 11.94 -4.69 0.93
CA PHE A 158 10.64 -5.32 0.74
C PHE A 158 10.78 -6.84 0.52
N LYS A 159 11.61 -7.26 -0.45
CA LYS A 159 11.81 -8.69 -0.76
C LYS A 159 12.36 -9.46 0.42
N MET A 160 13.31 -8.89 1.16
CA MET A 160 13.89 -9.54 2.34
C MET A 160 12.83 -9.78 3.41
N ARG A 161 11.98 -8.79 3.69
CA ARG A 161 10.89 -8.90 4.66
C ARG A 161 9.80 -9.86 4.20
N ASP A 162 9.42 -9.80 2.93
CA ASP A 162 8.43 -10.72 2.35
C ASP A 162 8.91 -12.19 2.40
N ASN A 163 10.19 -12.43 2.10
CA ASN A 163 10.81 -13.75 2.24
C ASN A 163 10.83 -14.23 3.70
N GLU A 164 11.14 -13.34 4.64
CA GLU A 164 11.15 -13.66 6.07
C GLU A 164 9.76 -14.05 6.57
N LEU A 165 8.73 -13.28 6.22
CA LEU A 165 7.34 -13.61 6.57
C LEU A 165 6.88 -14.91 5.91
N THR A 166 7.32 -15.17 4.68
CA THR A 166 7.02 -16.43 3.97
C THR A 166 7.64 -17.63 4.68
N ARG A 167 8.91 -17.51 5.12
CA ARG A 167 9.56 -18.56 5.93
C ARG A 167 8.84 -18.78 7.25
N GLN A 168 8.46 -17.71 7.95
CA GLN A 168 7.70 -17.82 9.19
C GLN A 168 6.37 -18.55 8.97
N MET A 169 5.65 -18.26 7.88
CA MET A 169 4.44 -18.97 7.50
C MET A 169 4.73 -20.46 7.24
N GLU A 170 5.75 -20.78 6.44
CA GLU A 170 6.13 -22.16 6.10
C GLU A 170 6.50 -22.95 7.36
N ASP A 171 7.32 -22.36 8.25
CA ASP A 171 7.73 -22.96 9.51
C ASP A 171 6.53 -23.21 10.43
N LEU A 172 5.60 -22.26 10.53
CA LEU A 172 4.36 -22.42 11.30
C LEU A 172 3.47 -23.51 10.72
N ILE A 173 3.39 -23.65 9.41
CA ILE A 173 2.59 -24.72 8.79
C ILE A 173 3.26 -26.09 9.03
N ALA A 174 4.59 -26.17 8.94
CA ALA A 174 5.34 -27.41 9.17
C ALA A 174 5.26 -27.89 10.62
N GLN A 175 5.28 -26.96 11.59
CA GLN A 175 5.12 -27.26 13.02
C GLN A 175 3.78 -27.93 13.36
N ALA A 176 2.79 -27.91 12.47
CA ALA A 176 1.53 -28.63 12.70
C ALA A 176 1.74 -30.15 12.81
N GLU A 177 2.84 -30.69 12.27
CA GLU A 177 3.17 -32.12 12.34
C GLU A 177 3.89 -32.52 13.63
N THR A 178 4.46 -31.56 14.36
CA THR A 178 5.34 -31.82 15.52
C THR A 178 4.87 -31.16 16.80
N VAL A 179 3.66 -30.60 16.83
CA VAL A 179 3.17 -29.85 17.98
C VAL A 179 2.74 -30.79 19.11
N GLU A 180 3.16 -30.49 20.33
CA GLU A 180 2.92 -31.34 21.51
C GLU A 180 1.96 -30.71 22.54
N SER A 181 1.66 -29.41 22.44
CA SER A 181 0.85 -28.69 23.42
C SER A 181 -0.24 -27.83 22.81
N VAL A 182 -1.33 -27.66 23.56
CA VAL A 182 -2.49 -26.83 23.18
C VAL A 182 -2.07 -25.37 23.06
N GLU A 183 -1.23 -24.90 23.98
CA GLU A 183 -0.74 -23.52 24.02
C GLU A 183 0.07 -23.18 22.77
N GLN A 184 0.90 -24.12 22.30
CA GLN A 184 1.67 -23.94 21.07
C GLN A 184 0.74 -23.91 19.84
N ILE A 185 -0.32 -24.73 19.82
CA ILE A 185 -1.33 -24.69 18.76
C ILE A 185 -2.04 -23.33 18.73
N GLU A 186 -2.51 -22.83 19.88
CA GLU A 186 -3.20 -21.54 19.96
C GLU A 186 -2.30 -20.37 19.55
N LYS A 187 -1.03 -20.40 20.00
CA LYS A 187 0.00 -19.43 19.60
C LYS A 187 0.20 -19.44 18.08
N ASN A 188 0.39 -20.62 17.48
CA ASN A 188 0.63 -20.74 16.04
C ASN A 188 -0.59 -20.29 15.22
N ILE A 189 -1.81 -20.55 15.70
CA ILE A 189 -3.03 -20.00 15.08
C ILE A 189 -3.02 -18.47 15.13
N ALA A 190 -2.65 -17.86 16.26
CA ALA A 190 -2.62 -16.41 16.40
C ALA A 190 -1.55 -15.76 15.50
N GLU A 191 -0.38 -16.39 15.38
CA GLU A 191 0.69 -15.93 14.49
C GLU A 191 0.28 -16.05 13.01
N LEU A 192 -0.29 -17.18 12.59
CA LEU A 192 -0.83 -17.36 11.23
C LEU A 192 -1.93 -16.33 10.91
N LYS A 193 -2.81 -15.99 11.87
CA LYS A 193 -3.81 -14.91 11.71
C LYS A 193 -3.18 -13.53 11.56
N THR A 194 -2.03 -13.30 12.20
CA THR A 194 -1.31 -12.03 12.03
C THR A 194 -0.72 -11.96 10.63
N LEU A 195 -0.19 -13.07 10.12
CA LEU A 195 0.38 -13.16 8.76
C LEU A 195 -0.66 -12.96 7.65
N THR A 196 -1.93 -13.37 7.86
CA THR A 196 -3.00 -13.10 6.87
C THR A 196 -3.30 -11.61 6.69
N GLU A 197 -2.95 -10.75 7.65
CA GLU A 197 -3.06 -9.29 7.48
C GLU A 197 -1.96 -8.71 6.57
N TYR A 198 -0.84 -9.41 6.43
CA TYR A 198 0.31 -8.98 5.63
C TYR A 198 0.26 -9.50 4.19
N PHE A 199 -0.18 -10.75 3.98
CA PHE A 199 -0.25 -11.34 2.64
C PHE A 199 -1.49 -10.87 1.86
N MET A 200 -1.34 -10.78 0.54
CA MET A 200 -2.37 -10.31 -0.40
C MET A 200 -2.57 -11.29 -1.58
N ASP A 201 -2.00 -12.48 -1.49
CA ASP A 201 -2.03 -13.52 -2.52
C ASP A 201 -2.45 -14.86 -1.92
N GLY A 202 -2.26 -15.96 -2.67
CA GLY A 202 -2.63 -17.31 -2.24
C GLY A 202 -2.00 -17.77 -0.92
N ARG A 203 -1.01 -17.07 -0.37
CA ARG A 203 -0.48 -17.33 0.98
C ARG A 203 -1.53 -17.08 2.08
N VAL A 204 -2.51 -16.22 1.84
CA VAL A 204 -3.66 -16.06 2.77
C VAL A 204 -4.42 -17.39 2.90
N ASP A 205 -4.66 -18.07 1.78
CA ASP A 205 -5.32 -19.37 1.77
C ASP A 205 -4.46 -20.45 2.42
N GLN A 206 -3.13 -20.40 2.24
CA GLN A 206 -2.19 -21.30 2.91
C GLN A 206 -2.21 -21.10 4.44
N CYS A 207 -2.18 -19.85 4.93
CA CYS A 207 -2.35 -19.55 6.36
C CYS A 207 -3.69 -20.08 6.89
N ASN A 208 -4.80 -19.85 6.16
CA ASN A 208 -6.13 -20.33 6.56
C ASN A 208 -6.21 -21.86 6.61
N LEU A 209 -5.55 -22.54 5.67
CA LEU A 209 -5.41 -23.99 5.68
C LEU A 209 -4.61 -24.46 6.89
N GLY A 210 -3.49 -23.81 7.21
CA GLY A 210 -2.70 -24.07 8.42
C GLY A 210 -3.52 -23.90 9.71
N ILE A 211 -4.28 -22.80 9.82
CA ILE A 211 -5.19 -22.55 10.95
C ILE A 211 -6.23 -23.67 11.07
N THR A 212 -6.74 -24.16 9.94
CA THR A 212 -7.73 -25.24 9.93
C THR A 212 -7.12 -26.57 10.37
N ARG A 213 -5.88 -26.89 9.93
CA ARG A 213 -5.13 -28.05 10.42
C ARG A 213 -4.94 -28.00 11.93
N TYR A 214 -4.49 -26.87 12.45
CA TYR A 214 -4.33 -26.66 13.88
C TYR A 214 -5.63 -26.80 14.67
N ARG A 215 -6.74 -26.24 14.18
CA ARG A 215 -8.07 -26.44 14.79
C ARG A 215 -8.53 -27.89 14.75
N SER A 216 -8.14 -28.65 13.72
CA SER A 216 -8.43 -30.08 13.66
C SER A 216 -7.67 -30.85 14.74
N LEU A 217 -6.39 -30.51 14.98
CA LEU A 217 -5.58 -31.10 16.06
C LEU A 217 -6.19 -30.81 17.44
N LEU A 218 -6.70 -29.60 17.67
CA LEU A 218 -7.41 -29.29 18.93
C LEU A 218 -8.67 -30.13 19.11
N LYS A 219 -9.37 -30.46 18.00
CA LYS A 219 -10.57 -31.30 18.04
C LYS A 219 -10.25 -32.78 18.18
N SER A 220 -9.05 -33.23 17.81
CA SER A 220 -8.60 -34.62 17.99
C SER A 220 -8.03 -34.88 19.39
N ILE A 221 -8.04 -33.89 20.29
CA ILE A 221 -7.62 -34.09 21.67
C ILE A 221 -8.61 -35.02 22.36
N GLU A 222 -8.09 -36.13 22.86
CA GLU A 222 -8.85 -37.14 23.59
C GLU A 222 -8.34 -37.26 25.03
N LEU A 223 -9.28 -37.51 25.94
CA LEU A 223 -8.98 -37.88 27.32
C LEU A 223 -8.73 -39.38 27.38
N VAL A 224 -7.52 -39.76 27.77
CA VAL A 224 -7.15 -41.16 27.95
C VAL A 224 -7.01 -41.44 29.44
N GLU A 225 -7.69 -42.48 29.90
CA GLU A 225 -7.61 -42.94 31.28
C GLU A 225 -6.22 -43.53 31.56
N LEU A 226 -5.60 -43.08 32.64
CA LEU A 226 -4.26 -43.50 33.06
C LEU A 226 -4.35 -44.47 34.25
N GLU A 227 -5.16 -44.12 35.26
CA GLU A 227 -5.44 -44.98 36.41
C GLU A 227 -6.89 -44.77 36.90
N SER A 228 -7.57 -45.86 37.23
CA SER A 228 -8.87 -45.84 37.91
C SER A 228 -8.82 -46.68 39.18
N ASN A 229 -8.69 -45.99 40.31
CA ASN A 229 -8.71 -46.58 41.64
C ASN A 229 -9.97 -46.15 42.40
N LEU A 230 -10.31 -46.86 43.47
CA LEU A 230 -11.46 -46.53 44.30
C LEU A 230 -11.27 -45.14 44.94
N GLY A 231 -11.97 -44.13 44.42
CA GLY A 231 -11.90 -42.74 44.87
C GLY A 231 -10.92 -41.84 44.11
N GLU A 232 -10.16 -42.35 43.14
CA GLU A 232 -9.20 -41.57 42.34
C GLU A 232 -9.26 -41.98 40.86
N LEU A 233 -9.49 -41.00 39.97
CA LEU A 233 -9.43 -41.16 38.52
C LEU A 233 -8.37 -40.22 37.97
N LYS A 234 -7.36 -40.78 37.28
CA LYS A 234 -6.32 -40.02 36.58
C LYS A 234 -6.50 -40.15 35.09
N TYR A 235 -6.51 -39.02 34.41
CA TYR A 235 -6.56 -38.92 32.95
C TYR A 235 -5.37 -38.12 32.45
N TYR A 236 -4.95 -38.38 31.22
CA TYR A 236 -4.05 -37.50 30.49
C TYR A 236 -4.68 -37.11 29.15
N LEU A 237 -4.29 -35.94 28.66
CA LEU A 237 -4.70 -35.45 27.35
C LEU A 237 -3.72 -35.98 26.31
N ARG A 238 -4.23 -36.58 25.24
CA ARG A 238 -3.44 -37.01 24.09
C ARG A 238 -3.90 -36.26 22.85
N LEU A 239 -2.96 -35.72 22.09
CA LEU A 239 -3.22 -35.26 20.72
C LEU A 239 -3.40 -36.51 19.84
N GLY A 240 -4.55 -36.62 19.17
CA GLY A 240 -4.88 -37.72 18.26
C GLY A 240 -4.33 -37.53 16.87
#